data_AF-A0A6A7BX97-F1
#
_entry.id   AF-A0A6A7BX97-F1
#
_cell.length_a   1.000
_cell.length_b   1.000
_cell.length_c   1.000
_cell.angle_alpha   90.00
_cell.angle_beta   90.00
_cell.angle_gamma   90.00
#
_symmetry.space_group_name_H-M   'P 1'
#
loop_
_entity.id
_entity.type
_entity.pdbx_description
1 polymer ?
#
loop_
_entity_poly.entity_id
_entity_poly.type
_entity_poly.pdbx_seq_one_letter_code
_entity_poly.pdbx_strand_id
1 'polypeptide(L)'
;MVVQNPLRLTLFTRASCSLCVTAHEVISRVAKRRTFRYEELNVMAPDQRRWRILYQNETPVLHIDPHTVRKTTPAARKLMHRFTEDELEKVMDEVEAANRA
;
A
#
# COMPACT_ATOMS: atom_id res chain seq x y z
N MET A 1 -13.48 17.79 -11.34
CA MET A 1 -12.17 17.34 -11.86
C MET A 1 -11.90 15.95 -11.32
N VAL A 2 -11.96 14.93 -12.17
CA VAL A 2 -11.64 13.55 -11.74
C VAL A 2 -10.13 13.42 -11.82
N VAL A 3 -9.45 13.51 -10.68
CA VAL A 3 -8.02 13.21 -10.60
C VAL A 3 -7.91 11.70 -10.85
N GLN A 4 -7.56 11.33 -12.08
CA GLN A 4 -7.30 9.94 -12.46
C GLN A 4 -6.00 9.54 -11.78
N ASN A 5 -6.06 9.13 -10.52
CA ASN A 5 -4.91 8.55 -9.84
C ASN A 5 -4.64 7.21 -10.50
N PRO A 6 -3.47 6.95 -11.12
CA PRO A 6 -3.22 5.69 -11.84
C PRO A 6 -3.11 4.48 -10.89
N LEU A 7 -2.82 4.73 -9.61
CA LEU A 7 -2.49 3.72 -8.62
C LEU A 7 -3.23 3.94 -7.29
N ARG A 8 -3.44 2.83 -6.58
CA ARG A 8 -3.97 2.78 -5.22
C ARG A 8 -3.00 2.05 -4.32
N LEU A 9 -2.61 2.71 -3.23
CA LEU A 9 -1.75 2.18 -2.19
C LEU A 9 -2.61 1.91 -0.97
N THR A 10 -2.58 0.67 -0.46
CA THR A 10 -3.24 0.31 0.80
C THR A 10 -2.21 -0.14 1.82
N LEU A 11 -1.97 0.67 2.85
CA LEU A 11 -1.04 0.33 3.92
C LEU A 11 -1.78 -0.40 5.05
N PHE A 12 -1.34 -1.62 5.34
CA PHE A 12 -1.81 -2.41 6.46
C PHE A 12 -0.99 -2.09 7.70
N THR A 13 -1.65 -1.46 8.67
CA THR A 13 -1.03 -0.99 9.93
C THR A 13 -1.61 -1.72 11.13
N ARG A 14 -0.89 -1.66 12.25
CA ARG A 14 -1.36 -2.12 13.56
C ARG A 14 -0.99 -1.08 14.64
N ALA A 15 -1.70 -1.13 15.76
CA ALA A 15 -1.36 -0.31 16.93
C ALA A 15 0.08 -0.60 17.39
N SER A 16 0.80 0.44 17.83
CA SER A 16 2.15 0.34 18.41
C SER A 16 3.22 -0.31 17.51
N CYS A 17 3.29 0.07 16.22
CA CYS A 17 4.32 -0.43 15.30
C CYS A 17 5.27 0.67 14.85
N SER A 18 6.53 0.61 15.31
CA SER A 18 7.59 1.54 14.90
C SER A 18 7.87 1.51 13.39
N LEU A 19 7.80 0.32 12.77
CA LEU A 19 8.01 0.15 11.33
C LEU A 19 6.92 0.82 10.48
N CYS A 20 5.69 0.95 10.99
CA CYS A 20 4.61 1.66 10.29
C CYS A 20 4.92 3.15 10.12
N VAL A 21 5.63 3.75 11.08
CA VAL A 21 6.02 5.17 11.01
C VAL A 21 6.97 5.42 9.84
N THR A 22 7.98 4.56 9.69
CA THR A 22 8.92 4.64 8.56
C THR A 22 8.20 4.42 7.22
N ALA A 23 7.29 3.45 7.16
CA ALA A 23 6.50 3.19 5.95
C ALA A 23 5.66 4.42 5.56
N HIS A 24 4.99 5.05 6.52
CA HIS A 24 4.20 6.26 6.28
C HIS A 24 5.08 7.42 5.79
N GLU A 25 6.28 7.58 6.35
CA GLU A 25 7.21 8.63 5.91
C GLU A 25 7.65 8.43 4.46
N VAL A 26 8.02 7.20 4.08
CA VAL A 26 8.39 6.85 2.70
C VAL A 26 7.24 7.16 1.74
N ILE A 27 6.02 6.72 2.06
CA ILE A 27 4.84 6.96 1.23
C ILE A 27 4.55 8.46 1.12
N SER A 28 4.65 9.21 2.21
CA SER A 28 4.47 10.66 2.23
C SER A 28 5.47 11.38 1.31
N ARG A 29 6.71 10.92 1.25
CA ARG A 29 7.73 11.49 0.35
C ARG A 29 7.42 11.19 -1.11
N VAL A 30 7.03 9.95 -1.45
CA VAL A 30 6.63 9.58 -2.82
C VAL A 30 5.35 10.33 -3.23
N ALA A 31 4.41 10.55 -2.30
CA ALA A 31 3.18 11.31 -2.55
C ALA A 31 3.44 12.77 -2.94
N LYS A 32 4.59 13.34 -2.57
CA LYS A 32 5.00 14.68 -3.02
C LYS A 32 5.46 14.70 -4.47
N ARG A 33 5.91 13.55 -5.00
CA ARG A 33 6.43 13.41 -6.37
C ARG A 33 5.39 12.88 -7.34
N ARG A 34 4.47 12.02 -6.88
CA ARG A 34 3.47 11.34 -7.72
C ARG A 34 2.10 11.32 -7.05
N THR A 35 1.05 11.41 -7.85
CA THR A 35 -0.33 11.36 -7.35
C THR A 35 -0.84 9.93 -7.35
N PHE A 36 -1.30 9.45 -6.19
CA PHE A 36 -1.89 8.12 -6.05
C PHE A 36 -2.89 8.11 -4.90
N ARG A 37 -3.80 7.14 -4.92
CA ARG A 37 -4.83 7.02 -3.89
C ARG A 37 -4.23 6.27 -2.70
N TYR A 38 -4.07 6.94 -1.58
CA TYR A 38 -3.56 6.33 -0.36
C TYR A 38 -4.69 5.97 0.60
N GLU A 39 -4.69 4.76 1.11
CA GLU A 39 -5.62 4.29 2.12
C GLU A 39 -4.88 3.48 3.19
N GLU A 40 -5.31 3.63 4.45
CA GLU A 40 -4.77 2.87 5.57
C GLU A 40 -5.82 1.91 6.10
N LEU A 41 -5.38 0.69 6.40
CA LEU A 41 -6.24 -0.35 6.95
C LEU A 41 -5.61 -0.91 8.22
N ASN A 42 -6.27 -0.65 9.34
CA ASN A 42 -5.87 -1.23 10.61
C ASN A 42 -6.28 -2.71 10.66
N VAL A 43 -5.30 -3.62 10.64
CA VAL A 43 -5.56 -5.08 10.67
C VAL A 43 -6.15 -5.55 12.00
N MET A 44 -6.05 -4.73 13.06
CA MET A 44 -6.63 -5.03 14.37
C MET A 44 -8.09 -4.59 14.49
N ALA A 45 -8.63 -3.86 13.50
CA ALA A 45 -10.03 -3.44 13.52
C ALA A 45 -10.98 -4.66 13.50
N PRO A 46 -12.11 -4.61 14.22
CA PRO A 46 -13.02 -5.76 14.37
C PRO A 46 -13.57 -6.28 13.03
N ASP A 47 -13.75 -5.39 12.06
CA ASP A 47 -14.27 -5.73 10.72
C ASP A 47 -13.20 -6.31 9.78
N GLN A 48 -11.93 -6.31 10.18
CA GLN A 48 -10.79 -6.67 9.34
C GLN A 48 -10.19 -8.03 9.71
N ARG A 49 -11.01 -8.96 10.22
CA ARG A 49 -10.59 -10.32 10.63
C ARG A 49 -9.79 -11.05 9.56
N ARG A 50 -10.16 -10.91 8.28
CA ARG A 50 -9.44 -11.52 7.15
C ARG A 50 -7.98 -11.06 7.08
N TRP A 51 -7.75 -9.76 7.17
CA TRP A 51 -6.41 -9.19 7.13
C TRP A 51 -5.64 -9.41 8.42
N ARG A 52 -6.35 -9.46 9.57
CA ARG A 52 -5.75 -9.84 10.84
C ARG A 52 -5.07 -11.21 10.74
N ILE A 53 -5.79 -12.22 10.25
CA ILE A 53 -5.24 -13.59 10.13
C ILE A 53 -4.02 -13.62 9.19
N LEU A 54 -4.03 -12.83 8.11
CA LEU A 54 -2.95 -12.82 7.13
C LEU A 54 -1.73 -12.02 7.58
N TYR A 55 -1.93 -10.83 8.16
CA TYR A 55 -0.86 -9.85 8.34
C TYR A 55 -0.56 -9.50 9.80
N GLN A 56 -1.26 -10.06 10.80
CA GLN A 56 -0.99 -9.77 12.23
C GLN A 56 0.48 -9.93 12.63
N ASN A 57 1.20 -10.84 11.98
CA ASN A 57 2.59 -11.17 12.26
C ASN A 57 3.57 -10.55 11.24
N GLU A 58 3.08 -10.03 10.12
CA GLU A 58 3.91 -9.55 8.99
C GLU A 58 3.76 -8.03 8.74
N THR A 59 3.01 -7.31 9.58
CA THR A 59 2.92 -5.84 9.49
C THR A 59 4.27 -5.15 9.72
N PRO A 60 4.60 -4.09 8.95
CA PRO A 60 3.76 -3.41 7.97
C PRO A 60 3.79 -4.07 6.59
N VAL A 61 2.63 -4.09 5.93
CA VAL A 61 2.48 -4.58 4.55
C VAL A 61 1.83 -3.47 3.73
N LEU A 62 2.42 -3.11 2.60
CA LEU A 62 1.89 -2.12 1.67
C LEU A 62 1.46 -2.81 0.39
N HIS A 63 0.18 -2.72 0.04
CA HIS A 63 -0.31 -3.16 -1.25
C HIS A 63 -0.31 -2.03 -2.27
N ILE A 64 0.13 -2.33 -3.48
CA ILE A 64 0.09 -1.46 -4.65
C ILE A 64 -0.82 -2.12 -5.68
N ASP A 65 -1.96 -1.50 -5.92
CA ASP A 65 -2.98 -1.93 -6.87
C ASP A 65 -3.13 -0.88 -7.98
N PRO A 66 -3.48 -1.28 -9.21
CA PRO A 66 -3.87 -0.34 -10.24
C PRO A 66 -5.23 0.29 -9.91
N HIS A 67 -5.48 1.51 -10.38
CA HIS A 67 -6.72 2.24 -10.08
C HIS A 67 -8.00 1.56 -10.56
N THR A 68 -7.89 0.63 -11.52
CA THR A 68 -8.98 -0.23 -11.98
C THR A 68 -9.56 -1.11 -10.86
N VAL A 69 -8.77 -1.36 -9.80
CA VAL A 69 -9.16 -2.22 -8.69
C VAL A 69 -9.91 -1.44 -7.61
N ARG A 70 -11.20 -1.78 -7.45
CA ARG A 70 -12.09 -1.15 -6.45
C ARG A 70 -11.80 -1.56 -5.00
N LYS A 71 -11.16 -2.72 -4.77
CA LYS A 71 -10.77 -3.21 -3.44
C LYS A 71 -9.46 -3.96 -3.55
N THR A 72 -8.49 -3.65 -2.69
CA THR A 72 -7.21 -4.36 -2.65
C THR A 72 -7.43 -5.86 -2.45
N THR A 73 -6.56 -6.67 -3.06
CA THR A 73 -6.61 -8.13 -2.97
C THR A 73 -5.28 -8.68 -2.45
N PRO A 74 -5.26 -9.88 -1.85
CA PRO A 74 -4.00 -10.51 -1.41
C PRO A 74 -3.01 -10.83 -2.55
N ALA A 75 -3.48 -10.79 -3.80
CA ALA A 75 -2.69 -11.02 -5.01
C ALA A 75 -2.01 -9.73 -5.54
N ALA A 76 -2.35 -8.57 -4.98
CA ALA A 76 -1.72 -7.29 -5.31
C ALA A 76 -0.21 -7.35 -5.07
N ARG A 77 0.54 -6.45 -5.73
CA ARG A 77 1.96 -6.32 -5.40
C ARG A 77 2.10 -5.74 -4.00
N LYS A 78 2.94 -6.39 -3.20
CA LYS A 78 3.06 -6.11 -1.78
C LYS A 78 4.51 -5.91 -1.39
N LEU A 79 4.76 -4.83 -0.68
CA LEU A 79 6.02 -4.57 0.01
C LEU A 79 5.82 -4.90 1.48
N MET A 80 6.73 -5.71 2.04
CA MET A 80 6.66 -6.17 3.43
C MET A 80 7.90 -5.70 4.19
N HIS A 81 7.79 -5.60 5.51
CA HIS A 81 8.87 -5.23 6.43
C HIS A 81 9.31 -3.77 6.28
N ARG A 82 10.42 -3.54 5.58
CA ARG A 82 11.04 -2.23 5.40
C ARG A 82 11.26 -2.07 3.92
N PHE A 83 10.74 -0.98 3.37
CA PHE A 83 10.93 -0.63 1.97
C PHE A 83 11.45 0.80 1.86
N THR A 84 12.13 1.09 0.77
CA THR A 84 12.61 2.43 0.45
C THR A 84 11.69 3.15 -0.55
N GLU A 85 11.95 4.44 -0.76
CA GLU A 85 11.27 5.23 -1.79
C GLU A 85 11.47 4.61 -3.19
N ASP A 86 12.69 4.17 -3.50
CA ASP A 86 13.03 3.56 -4.79
C ASP A 86 12.31 2.21 -5.01
N GLU A 87 12.22 1.37 -3.98
CA GLU A 87 11.49 0.11 -4.06
C GLU A 87 9.98 0.35 -4.27
N LEU A 88 9.42 1.34 -3.58
CA LEU A 88 8.03 1.73 -3.78
C LEU A 88 7.79 2.22 -5.20
N GLU A 89 8.61 3.15 -5.68
CA GLU A 89 8.48 3.68 -7.04
C GLU A 89 8.64 2.59 -8.11
N LYS A 90 9.59 1.66 -7.92
CA LYS A 90 9.78 0.54 -8.84
C LYS A 90 8.54 -0.35 -8.93
N VAL A 91 7.94 -0.73 -7.80
CA VAL A 91 6.73 -1.57 -7.80
C VAL A 91 5.54 -0.80 -8.39
N MET A 92 5.45 0.50 -8.14
CA MET A 92 4.44 1.36 -8.78
C MET A 92 4.59 1.34 -10.31
N ASP A 93 5.81 1.49 -10.82
CA ASP A 93 6.10 1.43 -12.26
C ASP A 93 5.76 0.06 -12.85
N GLU A 94 6.08 -1.04 -12.16
CA GLU A 94 5.72 -2.40 -12.58
C GLU A 94 4.20 -2.60 -12.67
N VAL A 95 3.44 -2.12 -11.68
CA VAL A 95 1.98 -2.22 -11.66
C VAL A 95 1.35 -1.37 -12.75
N GLU A 96 1.86 -0.15 -12.97
CA GLU A 96 1.39 0.69 -14.08
C GLU A 96 1.71 0.07 -15.44
N ALA A 97 2.89 -0.49 -15.62
CA ALA A 97 3.28 -1.16 -16.86
C ALA A 97 2.40 -2.40 -17.13
N ALA A 98 2.16 -3.21 -16.09
CA ALA A 98 1.29 -4.39 -16.18
C ALA A 98 -0.18 -4.03 -16.46
N ASN A 99 -0.66 -2.86 -16.02
CA ASN A 99 -2.03 -2.39 -16.28
C ASN A 99 -2.18 -1.69 -17.65
N ARG A 100 -1.07 -1.34 -18.32
CA ARG A 100 -1.06 -0.76 -19.68
C ARG A 100 -0.86 -1.82 -20.78
N ALA A 101 -0.47 -3.03 -20.42
CA ALA A 101 -0.30 -4.18 -21.32
C ALA A 101 -1.63 -4.95 -21.48
#